data_AF-A0A963PBI2-F1
#
_entry.id   AF-A0A963PBI2-F1
#
_cell.length_a   1.000
_cell.length_b   1.000
_cell.length_c   1.000
_cell.angle_alpha   90.00
_cell.angle_beta   90.00
_cell.angle_gamma   90.00
#
_symmetry.space_group_name_H-M   'P 1'
#
loop_
_entity.id
_entity.type
_entity.pdbx_description
1 polymer ?
#
loop_
_entity_poly.entity_id
_entity_poly.type
_entity_poly.pdbx_seq_one_letter_code
_entity_poly.pdbx_strand_id
1 'polypeptide(L)' 'MSDLFELKEAGGGKDYTAEDIEVLEGLEPVRRRPGMYIGGTDANALHHLVAELLDNSMDE' A
#
# COMPACT_ATOMS: atom_id res chain seq x y z
N MET A 1 14.20 -21.22 -33.59
CA MET A 1 14.42 -20.98 -32.14
C MET A 1 14.90 -19.55 -31.86
N SER A 2 14.97 -18.68 -32.88
CA SER A 2 15.22 -17.23 -32.80
C SER A 2 13.95 -16.41 -32.49
N ASP A 3 12.78 -16.93 -32.85
CA ASP A 3 11.53 -16.15 -32.89
C ASP A 3 10.80 -16.06 -31.54
N LEU A 4 11.41 -16.59 -30.46
CA LEU A 4 10.86 -16.52 -29.11
C LEU A 4 11.24 -15.20 -28.40
N PHE A 5 12.31 -14.53 -28.85
CA PHE A 5 12.73 -13.20 -28.38
C PHE A 5 12.15 -12.05 -29.21
N GLU A 6 11.42 -12.36 -30.28
CA GLU A 6 10.71 -11.38 -31.13
C GLU A 6 9.24 -11.19 -30.70
N LEU A 7 8.91 -11.46 -29.44
CA LEU A 7 7.61 -11.12 -28.89
C LEU A 7 7.58 -9.63 -28.54
N LYS A 8 7.30 -8.84 -29.59
CA LYS A 8 6.30 -7.77 -29.61
C LYS A 8 6.39 -6.79 -28.44
N GLU A 9 7.01 -5.65 -28.72
CA GLU A 9 6.68 -4.34 -28.14
C GLU A 9 5.16 -4.14 -28.22
N ALA A 10 4.46 -4.60 -27.18
CA ALA A 10 3.01 -4.59 -27.12
C ALA A 10 2.55 -3.33 -26.39
N GLY A 11 2.41 -2.26 -27.17
CA GLY A 11 1.59 -1.10 -26.84
C GLY A 11 2.38 0.04 -26.22
N GLY A 12 2.05 1.27 -26.63
CA GLY A 12 2.68 2.51 -26.19
C GLY A 12 2.56 2.72 -24.68
N GLY A 13 3.43 2.08 -23.93
CA GLY A 13 3.58 2.23 -22.50
C GLY A 13 4.56 3.37 -22.23
N LYS A 14 4.23 4.21 -21.25
CA LYS A 14 5.26 5.02 -20.61
C LYS A 14 6.36 4.07 -20.12
N ASP A 15 7.61 4.37 -20.47
CA ASP A 15 8.76 3.71 -19.88
C ASP A 15 8.63 3.79 -18.35
N TYR A 16 8.63 2.65 -17.66
CA TYR A 16 8.64 2.62 -16.21
C TYR A 16 10.06 2.94 -15.73
N THR A 17 10.22 4.12 -15.13
CA THR A 17 11.50 4.68 -14.69
C THR A 17 11.57 4.80 -13.17
N ALA A 18 12.72 5.20 -12.65
CA ALA A 18 12.88 5.48 -11.21
C ALA A 18 11.95 6.61 -10.73
N GLU A 19 11.52 7.51 -11.62
CA GLU A 19 10.61 8.61 -11.30
C GLU A 19 9.18 8.12 -11.00
N ASP A 20 8.81 6.91 -11.44
CA ASP A 20 7.51 6.31 -11.17
C ASP A 20 7.41 5.66 -9.78
N ILE A 21 8.53 5.60 -9.04
CA ILE A 21 8.57 5.06 -7.68
C ILE A 21 8.26 6.18 -6.68
N GLU A 22 7.09 6.09 -6.04
CA GLU A 22 6.67 7.02 -5.00
C GLU A 22 7.03 6.50 -3.60
N VAL A 23 7.78 7.30 -2.84
CA VAL A 23 8.04 7.07 -1.42
C VAL A 23 7.01 7.85 -0.61
N LEU A 24 6.24 7.14 0.22
CA LEU A 24 5.24 7.75 1.10
C LEU A 24 5.85 8.04 2.47
N GLU A 25 5.86 9.31 2.87
CA GLU A 25 6.49 9.76 4.11
C GLU A 25 5.49 9.92 5.28
N GLY A 26 6.01 9.89 6.50
CA GLY A 26 5.21 10.07 7.71
C GLY A 26 4.06 9.06 7.82
N LEU A 27 2.83 9.56 7.94
CA LEU A 27 1.61 8.74 8.06
C LEU A 27 0.89 8.51 6.73
N GLU A 28 1.46 8.96 5.60
CA GLU A 28 0.87 8.76 4.28
C GLU A 28 0.70 7.27 3.91
N PRO A 29 1.65 6.36 4.23
CA PRO A 29 1.44 4.93 4.02
C PRO A 29 0.23 4.39 4.79
N VAL A 30 0.01 4.86 6.02
CA VAL A 30 -1.08 4.43 6.90
C VAL A 30 -2.43 4.86 6.35
N ARG A 31 -2.52 6.11 5.88
CA ARG A 31 -3.75 6.68 5.31
C ARG A 31 -4.11 6.07 3.95
N ARG A 32 -3.12 5.82 3.10
CA ARG A 32 -3.33 5.29 1.75
C ARG A 32 -3.58 3.78 1.75
N ARG A 33 -3.08 3.05 2.76
CA ARG A 33 -3.24 1.59 2.90
C ARG A 33 -3.61 1.19 4.33
N PRO A 34 -4.76 1.65 4.86
CA PRO A 34 -5.16 1.41 6.25
C PRO A 34 -5.34 -0.08 6.57
N GLY A 35 -5.70 -0.90 5.57
CA GLY A 35 -5.84 -2.35 5.75
C GLY A 35 -4.59 -3.05 6.26
N MET A 36 -3.39 -2.52 5.96
CA MET A 36 -2.13 -3.07 6.45
C MET A 36 -1.92 -2.81 7.95
N TYR A 37 -2.54 -1.78 8.51
CA TYR A 37 -2.32 -1.32 9.88
C TYR A 37 -3.48 -1.66 10.82
N ILE A 38 -4.73 -1.46 10.36
CA ILE A 38 -5.93 -1.66 11.19
C ILE A 38 -6.86 -2.74 10.64
N GLY A 39 -6.43 -3.49 9.62
CA GLY A 39 -7.17 -4.63 9.08
C GLY A 39 -8.28 -4.28 8.08
N GLY A 40 -8.63 -3.00 7.91
CA GLY A 40 -9.61 -2.58 6.91
C GLY A 40 -10.07 -1.13 7.07
N THR A 41 -11.26 -0.84 6.57
CA THR A 41 -11.97 0.44 6.76
C THR A 41 -13.44 0.23 7.16
N ASP A 42 -13.78 -0.99 7.57
CA ASP A 42 -15.12 -1.36 8.02
C ASP A 42 -15.30 -1.08 9.53
N ALA A 43 -16.46 -1.46 10.07
CA ALA A 43 -16.78 -1.25 11.48
C ALA A 43 -15.80 -1.97 12.44
N ASN A 44 -15.24 -3.12 12.03
CA ASN A 44 -14.27 -3.84 12.85
C ASN A 44 -12.95 -3.07 12.93
N ALA A 45 -12.47 -2.53 11.82
CA ALA A 45 -11.28 -1.67 11.79
C ALA A 45 -11.48 -0.38 12.62
N LEU A 46 -12.69 0.17 12.66
CA LEU A 46 -13.00 1.32 13.54
C LEU A 46 -12.92 0.94 15.02
N HIS A 47 -13.45 -0.22 15.43
CA HIS A 47 -13.30 -0.69 16.81
C HIS A 47 -11.85 -0.98 17.18
N HIS A 48 -11.05 -1.47 16.23
CA HIS A 48 -9.63 -1.73 16.43
C HIS A 48 -8.86 -0.45 16.83
N LEU A 49 -9.16 0.70 16.21
CA LEU A 49 -8.56 1.98 16.61
C LEU A 49 -8.88 2.35 18.07
N VAL A 50 -10.10 2.08 18.53
CA VAL A 50 -10.49 2.35 19.92
C VAL A 50 -9.80 1.37 20.87
N ALA A 51 -9.73 0.09 20.49
CA ALA A 51 -9.03 -0.93 21.28
C ALA A 51 -7.56 -0.54 21.50
N GLU A 52 -6.84 -0.15 20.44
CA GLU A 52 -5.45 0.30 20.53
C GLU A 52 -5.28 1.50 21.46
N LEU A 53 -6.21 2.47 21.43
CA LEU A 53 -6.14 3.62 22.34
C LEU A 53 -6.37 3.21 23.80
N LEU A 54 -7.31 2.29 24.04
CA LEU A 54 -7.56 1.75 25.38
C LEU A 54 -6.38 0.93 25.89
N ASP A 55 -5.78 0.10 25.05
CA ASP A 55 -4.62 -0.73 25.40
C ASP A 55 -3.42 0.15 25.76
N ASN A 56 -3.11 1.17 24.95
CA ASN A 56 -2.09 2.16 25.29
C ASN A 56 -2.39 2.88 26.62
N SER A 57 -3.67 3.18 26.90
CA SER A 57 -4.09 3.83 28.16
C SER A 57 -4.00 2.91 29.38
N MET A 58 -4.01 1.59 29.18
CA MET A 58 -3.83 0.60 30.24
C MET A 58 -2.36 0.31 30.52
N ASP A 59 -1.50 0.42 29.51
CA ASP A 59 -0.05 0.24 29.61
C ASP A 59 0.66 1.42 30.29
N GLU A 60 0.14 2.64 30.14
CA GLU A 60 0.63 3.87 30.81
C GLU A 60 0.12 4.05 32.25
#